data_AF-A0A956KR56-F1
#
_entry.id   AF-A0A956KR56-F1
#
_cell.length_a   1.000
_cell.length_b   1.000
_cell.length_c   1.000
_cell.angle_alpha   90.00
_cell.angle_beta   90.00
_cell.angle_gamma   90.00
#
_symmetry.space_group_name_H-M   'P 1'
#
loop_
_entity.id
_entity.type
_entity.pdbx_description
1 polymer ?
#
loop_
_entity_poly.entity_id
_entity_poly.type
_entity_poly.pdbx_seq_one_letter_code
_entity_poly.pdbx_strand_id
1 'polypeptide(L)'
;MNITRMKSNETVGIAIWTCALVLAFAGCQDEPGSDDDVGTESSDTEDTGDTGQELQPTYWQDVAPIYYEQCVTCHRDGGIAPIPLDDYPTAANWAQVAAQSASERTMPPWLVKADGSCGEWDHSRALSQEQIDTIVAWADAGAPEGTPRDDLQVPELPGLEGGTAYATPLFTPEPEGGIFSLYDEYRCFLFDPKLDGDKFITGYEVVPGNNALVHHALLMPVDPDYVPGNGPTNLEIMQALDDESPDRDGWPCFGEAGEGVETSGIPVV
;
A
#
# COMPACT_ATOMS: atom_id res chain seq x y z
N MET A 1 -35.13 13.06 20.19
CA MET A 1 -34.74 14.41 19.74
C MET A 1 -34.71 14.37 18.21
N ASN A 2 -35.44 15.25 17.53
CA ASN A 2 -35.65 15.22 16.06
C ASN A 2 -34.34 15.37 15.27
N ILE A 3 -34.03 14.40 14.42
CA ILE A 3 -32.93 14.48 13.44
C ILE A 3 -33.43 15.30 12.25
N THR A 4 -32.90 16.52 12.12
CA THR A 4 -33.18 17.40 10.98
C THR A 4 -32.12 17.16 9.91
N ARG A 5 -32.56 16.65 8.75
CA ARG A 5 -31.78 16.51 7.51
C ARG A 5 -31.27 17.87 7.04
N MET A 6 -29.96 18.07 6.95
CA MET A 6 -29.38 19.17 6.16
C MET A 6 -29.41 18.80 4.68
N LYS A 7 -30.15 19.60 3.90
CA LYS A 7 -30.01 19.71 2.45
C LYS A 7 -28.93 20.76 2.17
N SER A 8 -27.88 20.41 1.45
CA SER A 8 -27.06 21.39 0.73
C SER A 8 -27.37 21.28 -0.76
N ASN A 9 -27.92 22.35 -1.29
CA ASN A 9 -28.23 22.57 -2.68
C ASN A 9 -27.19 23.57 -3.16
N GLU A 10 -26.16 23.14 -3.90
CA GLU A 10 -25.30 24.06 -4.64
C GLU A 10 -25.19 23.60 -6.08
N THR A 11 -25.62 24.51 -6.95
CA THR A 11 -25.76 24.35 -8.39
C THR A 11 -24.45 24.79 -9.02
N VAL A 12 -23.63 23.85 -9.50
CA VAL A 12 -22.49 24.17 -10.35
C VAL A 12 -22.94 23.97 -11.80
N GLY A 13 -23.15 25.08 -12.49
CA GLY A 13 -23.40 25.08 -13.93
C GLY A 13 -22.11 24.83 -14.70
N ILE A 14 -22.08 23.76 -15.49
CA ILE A 14 -21.01 23.49 -16.46
C ILE A 14 -21.57 23.77 -17.85
N ALA A 15 -20.95 24.74 -18.53
CA ALA A 15 -21.24 25.09 -19.91
C ALA A 15 -20.69 24.00 -20.85
N ILE A 16 -21.57 23.43 -21.66
CA ILE A 16 -21.21 22.47 -22.72
C ILE A 16 -20.70 23.28 -23.91
N TRP A 17 -19.40 23.19 -24.20
CA TRP A 17 -18.81 23.58 -25.48
C TRP A 17 -18.80 22.36 -26.41
N THR A 18 -19.67 22.38 -27.41
CA THR A 18 -19.68 21.41 -28.51
C THR A 18 -18.59 21.78 -29.51
N CYS A 19 -17.48 21.03 -29.52
CA CYS A 19 -16.55 21.00 -30.65
C CYS A 19 -17.10 20.03 -31.71
N ALA A 20 -17.56 20.58 -32.83
CA ALA A 20 -17.93 19.82 -34.01
C ALA A 20 -16.67 19.30 -34.72
N LEU A 21 -16.56 17.97 -34.85
CA LEU A 21 -15.57 17.30 -35.68
C LEU A 21 -16.01 17.44 -37.15
N VAL A 22 -15.24 18.15 -37.97
CA VAL A 22 -15.39 18.17 -39.44
C VAL A 22 -14.47 17.11 -40.02
N LEU A 23 -15.07 15.99 -40.46
CA LEU A 23 -14.44 14.99 -41.31
C LEU A 23 -14.42 15.51 -42.76
N ALA A 24 -13.24 15.88 -43.26
CA ALA A 24 -13.02 16.10 -44.68
C ALA A 24 -12.33 14.86 -45.27
N PHE A 25 -13.10 14.03 -45.97
CA PHE A 25 -12.58 13.08 -46.94
C PHE A 25 -12.29 13.84 -48.24
N ALA A 26 -11.04 13.81 -48.69
CA ALA A 26 -10.68 14.09 -50.07
C ALA A 26 -9.75 12.97 -50.55
N GLY A 27 -10.30 12.07 -51.35
CA GLY A 27 -9.52 11.16 -52.19
C GLY A 27 -9.28 11.77 -53.57
N CYS A 28 -8.20 11.32 -54.22
CA CYS A 28 -7.98 11.19 -55.67
C CYS A 28 -6.60 10.51 -55.81
N GLN A 29 -6.54 9.21 -56.12
CA GLN A 29 -6.51 8.59 -57.46
C GLN A 29 -5.13 8.57 -58.14
N ASP A 30 -4.85 7.37 -58.65
CA ASP A 30 -3.61 6.77 -59.15
C ASP A 30 -3.06 7.31 -60.49
N GLU A 31 -1.77 7.05 -60.74
CA GLU A 31 -1.19 6.25 -61.84
C GLU A 31 0.22 6.74 -62.31
N PRO A 32 1.02 5.89 -63.00
CA PRO A 32 2.48 5.80 -62.85
C PRO A 32 3.31 6.25 -64.07
N GLY A 33 4.63 6.22 -63.90
CA GLY A 33 5.67 6.29 -64.95
C GLY A 33 6.96 6.89 -64.37
N SER A 34 8.17 6.60 -64.81
CA SER A 34 8.76 5.66 -65.77
C SER A 34 10.29 5.85 -65.63
N ASP A 35 11.03 4.75 -65.62
CA ASP A 35 12.43 4.49 -66.03
C ASP A 35 13.53 5.57 -65.93
N ASP A 36 14.67 5.07 -65.39
CA ASP A 36 16.08 5.33 -65.69
C ASP A 36 16.71 6.70 -65.37
N ASP A 37 17.68 6.71 -64.44
CA ASP A 37 19.07 6.96 -64.84
C ASP A 37 20.10 6.55 -63.77
N VAL A 38 21.22 6.01 -64.26
CA VAL A 38 22.40 5.58 -63.51
C VAL A 38 23.26 6.80 -63.17
N GLY A 39 23.60 6.98 -61.90
CA GLY A 39 24.56 7.98 -61.44
C GLY A 39 25.32 7.48 -60.22
N THR A 40 26.43 6.78 -60.46
CA THR A 40 27.43 6.48 -59.44
C THR A 40 28.15 7.78 -59.08
N GLU A 41 27.76 8.41 -57.97
CA GLU A 41 28.64 9.35 -57.26
C GLU A 41 28.76 8.90 -55.81
N SER A 42 29.98 8.51 -55.48
CA SER A 42 30.49 8.32 -54.12
C SER A 42 30.30 9.64 -53.38
N SER A 43 29.40 9.63 -52.41
CA SER A 43 29.40 10.57 -51.30
C SER A 43 29.66 9.77 -50.05
N ASP A 44 30.76 10.12 -49.38
CA ASP A 44 31.08 9.67 -48.04
C ASP A 44 29.99 10.21 -47.10
N THR A 45 28.95 9.40 -46.89
CA THR A 45 28.04 9.62 -45.78
C THR A 45 28.77 9.13 -44.55
N GLU A 46 29.23 10.08 -43.71
CA GLU A 46 29.48 9.79 -42.30
C GLU A 46 28.21 9.13 -41.76
N ASP A 47 28.33 7.84 -41.49
CA ASP A 47 27.40 7.04 -40.72
C ASP A 47 27.37 7.62 -39.31
N THR A 48 26.64 8.72 -39.11
CA THR A 48 26.07 9.02 -37.81
C THR A 48 24.97 8.00 -37.59
N GLY A 49 25.39 6.78 -37.26
CA GLY A 49 24.58 5.77 -36.63
C GLY A 49 24.13 6.33 -35.28
N ASP A 50 23.11 7.19 -35.31
CA ASP A 50 22.14 7.30 -34.25
C ASP A 50 21.33 6.00 -34.30
N THR A 51 21.97 4.91 -33.85
CA THR A 51 21.21 3.84 -33.25
C THR A 51 20.60 4.49 -32.02
N GLY A 52 19.32 4.83 -32.12
CA GLY A 52 18.48 5.20 -30.98
C GLY A 52 18.50 4.05 -29.98
N GLN A 53 19.59 3.93 -29.24
CA GLN A 53 19.72 3.15 -28.04
C GLN A 53 18.77 3.82 -27.09
N GLU A 54 17.57 3.27 -27.00
CA GLU A 54 16.64 3.56 -25.92
C GLU A 54 17.47 3.48 -24.63
N LEU A 55 17.69 4.65 -24.02
CA LEU A 55 18.56 4.79 -22.86
C LEU A 55 18.00 3.84 -21.80
N GLN A 56 18.81 2.85 -21.42
CA GLN A 56 18.38 1.86 -20.46
C GLN A 56 18.03 2.57 -19.15
N PRO A 57 16.89 2.25 -18.52
CA PRO A 57 16.53 2.84 -17.24
C PRO A 57 17.63 2.62 -16.21
N THR A 58 17.83 3.59 -15.34
CA THR A 58 18.80 3.54 -14.24
C THR A 58 18.11 3.74 -12.91
N TYR A 59 18.76 3.29 -11.83
CA TYR A 59 18.16 3.36 -10.51
C TYR A 59 17.80 4.80 -10.14
N TRP A 60 18.75 5.72 -10.17
CA TRP A 60 18.51 7.08 -9.67
C TRP A 60 17.62 7.94 -10.57
N GLN A 61 17.68 7.77 -11.88
CA GLN A 61 16.90 8.60 -12.81
C GLN A 61 15.46 8.10 -12.95
N ASP A 62 15.25 6.78 -12.99
CA ASP A 62 14.00 6.19 -13.49
C ASP A 62 13.27 5.34 -12.43
N VAL A 63 14.00 4.50 -11.68
CA VAL A 63 13.37 3.56 -10.72
C VAL A 63 13.15 4.18 -9.35
N ALA A 64 14.12 4.94 -8.83
CA ALA A 64 14.07 5.53 -7.50
C ALA A 64 12.86 6.46 -7.33
N PRO A 65 12.45 7.30 -8.30
CA PRO A 65 11.19 8.05 -8.19
C PRO A 65 9.97 7.15 -7.95
N ILE A 66 9.88 6.01 -8.65
CA ILE A 66 8.79 5.03 -8.48
C ILE A 66 8.87 4.39 -7.09
N TYR A 67 10.06 3.97 -6.67
CA TYR A 67 10.26 3.35 -5.36
C TYR A 67 9.94 4.32 -4.23
N TYR A 68 10.37 5.57 -4.32
CA TYR A 68 10.12 6.57 -3.28
C TYR A 68 8.63 6.87 -3.12
N GLU A 69 7.87 6.89 -4.21
CA GLU A 69 6.43 7.10 -4.18
C GLU A 69 5.66 5.86 -3.70
N GLN A 70 6.02 4.67 -4.17
CA GLN A 70 5.17 3.47 -4.07
C GLN A 70 5.68 2.42 -3.06
N CYS A 71 6.98 2.43 -2.74
CA CYS A 71 7.63 1.33 -2.03
C CYS A 71 8.28 1.77 -0.72
N VAL A 72 9.04 2.87 -0.72
CA VAL A 72 9.86 3.36 0.40
C VAL A 72 9.02 3.71 1.63
N THR A 73 7.70 3.90 1.47
CA THR A 73 6.81 4.00 2.62
C THR A 73 7.01 2.82 3.60
N CYS A 74 7.19 1.61 3.07
CA CYS A 74 7.43 0.39 3.84
C CYS A 74 8.87 -0.12 3.71
N HIS A 75 9.46 0.00 2.52
CA HIS A 75 10.80 -0.47 2.13
C HIS A 75 11.86 0.61 2.33
N ARG A 76 12.05 1.02 3.58
CA ARG A 76 13.09 1.98 4.02
C ARG A 76 13.90 1.37 5.16
N ASP A 77 15.04 1.96 5.49
CA ASP A 77 15.76 1.56 6.70
C ASP A 77 14.88 1.69 7.95
N GLY A 78 14.83 0.64 8.77
CA GLY A 78 13.94 0.54 9.94
C GLY A 78 12.44 0.43 9.63
N GLY A 79 12.04 0.32 8.36
CA GLY A 79 10.66 0.13 7.93
C GLY A 79 10.11 -1.26 8.23
N ILE A 80 8.81 -1.45 7.98
CA ILE A 80 8.12 -2.75 8.20
C ILE A 80 8.51 -3.79 7.15
N ALA A 81 8.95 -3.38 5.96
CA ALA A 81 9.43 -4.32 4.95
C ALA A 81 10.91 -4.66 5.19
N PRO A 82 11.33 -5.92 5.03
CA PRO A 82 12.66 -6.39 5.43
C PRO A 82 13.79 -5.92 4.50
N ILE A 83 13.46 -5.32 3.36
CA ILE A 83 14.41 -4.94 2.31
C ILE A 83 14.25 -3.44 2.05
N PRO A 84 15.22 -2.59 2.41
CA PRO A 84 15.21 -1.19 2.02
C PRO A 84 15.38 -1.06 0.50
N LEU A 85 14.63 -0.15 -0.11
CA LEU A 85 14.67 0.18 -1.53
C LEU A 85 15.03 1.65 -1.77
N ASP A 86 15.33 2.40 -0.71
CA ASP A 86 15.78 3.79 -0.70
C ASP A 86 17.29 3.96 -0.92
N ASP A 87 18.05 2.85 -1.00
CA ASP A 87 19.46 2.81 -1.37
C ASP A 87 19.73 1.91 -2.60
N TYR A 88 20.66 2.35 -3.46
CA TYR A 88 21.02 1.61 -4.68
C TYR A 88 21.60 0.22 -4.43
N PRO A 89 22.63 0.02 -3.56
CA PRO A 89 23.25 -1.29 -3.39
C PRO A 89 22.24 -2.39 -3.02
N THR A 90 21.32 -2.10 -2.09
CA THR A 90 20.28 -3.05 -1.71
C THR A 90 19.27 -3.24 -2.83
N ALA A 91 18.77 -2.15 -3.42
CA ALA A 91 17.82 -2.22 -4.53
C ALA A 91 18.36 -3.06 -5.70
N ALA A 92 19.62 -2.86 -6.09
CA ALA A 92 20.26 -3.60 -7.17
C ALA A 92 20.38 -5.11 -6.87
N ASN A 93 20.73 -5.46 -5.62
CA ASN A 93 20.82 -6.86 -5.20
C ASN A 93 19.47 -7.58 -5.24
N TRP A 94 18.36 -6.85 -5.07
CA TRP A 94 17.00 -7.39 -5.07
C TRP A 94 16.20 -7.06 -6.34
N ALA A 95 16.83 -6.47 -7.36
CA ALA A 95 16.16 -5.93 -8.54
C ALA A 95 15.25 -6.94 -9.24
N GLN A 96 15.72 -8.17 -9.43
CA GLN A 96 14.95 -9.24 -10.08
C GLN A 96 13.72 -9.68 -9.25
N VAL A 97 13.84 -9.71 -7.92
CA VAL A 97 12.72 -10.04 -7.03
C VAL A 97 11.70 -8.89 -7.00
N ALA A 98 12.16 -7.64 -6.98
CA ALA A 98 11.31 -6.46 -7.04
C ALA A 98 10.55 -6.39 -8.38
N ALA A 99 11.24 -6.62 -9.50
CA ALA A 99 10.64 -6.67 -10.83
C ALA A 99 9.58 -7.77 -10.97
N GLN A 100 9.87 -8.97 -10.46
CA GLN A 100 8.89 -10.06 -10.43
C GLN A 100 7.66 -9.69 -9.59
N SER A 101 7.86 -9.16 -8.39
CA SER A 101 6.76 -8.80 -7.48
C SER A 101 5.88 -7.68 -8.04
N ALA A 102 6.49 -6.70 -8.70
CA ALA A 102 5.77 -5.64 -9.41
C ALA A 102 4.98 -6.19 -10.61
N SER A 103 5.60 -7.07 -11.42
CA SER A 103 4.98 -7.67 -12.60
C SER A 103 3.79 -8.57 -12.25
N GLU A 104 3.90 -9.33 -11.16
CA GLU A 104 2.83 -10.16 -10.62
C GLU A 104 1.77 -9.33 -9.87
N ARG A 105 1.99 -8.02 -9.71
CA ARG A 105 1.13 -7.08 -8.98
C ARG A 105 0.88 -7.52 -7.53
N THR A 106 1.83 -8.25 -6.95
CA THR A 106 1.85 -8.59 -5.52
C THR A 106 2.44 -7.44 -4.71
N MET A 107 3.25 -6.59 -5.34
CA MET A 107 3.81 -5.38 -4.77
C MET A 107 3.47 -4.12 -5.60
N PRO A 108 3.24 -2.98 -4.93
CA PRO A 108 2.97 -2.88 -3.50
C PRO A 108 1.63 -3.58 -3.15
N PRO A 109 1.43 -4.03 -1.90
CA PRO A 109 0.21 -4.73 -1.54
C PRO A 109 -0.97 -3.78 -1.66
N TRP A 110 -1.76 -3.98 -2.71
CA TRP A 110 -2.94 -3.19 -3.02
C TRP A 110 -4.07 -4.15 -3.37
N LEU A 111 -4.84 -4.55 -2.35
CA LEU A 111 -5.93 -5.55 -2.45
C LEU A 111 -7.15 -5.07 -3.27
N VAL A 112 -6.97 -4.00 -4.06
CA VAL A 112 -7.98 -3.35 -4.87
C VAL A 112 -7.58 -3.46 -6.34
N LYS A 113 -8.55 -3.78 -7.21
CA LYS A 113 -8.34 -3.73 -8.65
C LYS A 113 -8.26 -2.27 -9.11
N ALA A 114 -7.10 -1.90 -9.64
CA ALA A 114 -6.83 -0.55 -10.16
C ALA A 114 -7.00 -0.45 -11.68
N ASP A 115 -8.00 -1.14 -12.23
CA ASP A 115 -8.37 -1.11 -13.66
C ASP A 115 -9.50 -0.11 -13.97
N GLY A 116 -9.80 0.77 -13.01
CA GLY A 116 -10.91 1.73 -13.06
C GLY A 116 -12.30 1.11 -12.94
N SER A 117 -12.43 -0.23 -12.88
CA SER A 117 -13.73 -0.91 -12.77
C SER A 117 -14.46 -0.61 -11.45
N CYS A 118 -13.70 -0.21 -10.42
CA CYS A 118 -14.21 0.20 -9.11
C CYS A 118 -14.05 1.72 -8.85
N GLY A 119 -13.83 2.52 -9.89
CA GLY A 119 -13.53 3.95 -9.76
C GLY A 119 -12.06 4.24 -9.43
N GLU A 120 -11.79 5.52 -9.20
CA GLU A 120 -10.46 6.02 -8.82
C GLU A 120 -10.34 6.12 -7.30
N TRP A 121 -9.15 5.85 -6.78
CA TRP A 121 -8.87 5.83 -5.35
C TRP A 121 -7.86 6.93 -5.02
N ASP A 122 -8.21 7.77 -4.05
CA ASP A 122 -7.24 8.69 -3.46
C ASP A 122 -6.10 7.87 -2.84
N HIS A 123 -4.86 8.33 -3.07
CA HIS A 123 -3.64 7.68 -2.57
C HIS A 123 -3.49 6.21 -3.02
N SER A 124 -3.94 5.89 -4.25
CA SER A 124 -3.71 4.59 -4.88
C SER A 124 -2.23 4.23 -4.86
N ARG A 125 -1.93 3.00 -4.40
CA ARG A 125 -0.57 2.43 -4.49
C ARG A 125 -0.36 1.60 -5.76
N ALA A 126 -1.35 1.53 -6.65
CA ALA A 126 -1.23 0.70 -7.82
C ALA A 126 -0.14 1.21 -8.77
N LEU A 127 0.75 0.32 -9.19
CA LEU A 127 1.70 0.63 -10.25
C LEU A 127 1.00 0.70 -11.61
N SER A 128 1.30 1.76 -12.35
CA SER A 128 0.98 1.85 -13.77
C SER A 128 1.78 0.81 -14.55
N GLN A 129 1.33 0.45 -15.76
CA GLN A 129 2.07 -0.50 -16.58
C GLN A 129 3.46 0.06 -16.95
N GLU A 130 3.56 1.36 -17.23
CA GLU A 130 4.83 2.03 -17.53
C GLU A 130 5.83 1.96 -16.36
N GLN A 131 5.34 2.12 -15.12
CA GLN A 131 6.17 1.98 -13.93
C GLN A 131 6.68 0.54 -13.77
N ILE A 132 5.82 -0.46 -13.98
CA ILE A 132 6.21 -1.87 -13.96
C ILE A 132 7.27 -2.14 -15.04
N ASP A 133 7.03 -1.69 -16.27
CA ASP A 133 7.92 -1.91 -17.39
C ASP A 133 9.30 -1.27 -17.16
N THR A 134 9.34 -0.09 -16.52
CA THR A 134 10.58 0.59 -16.14
C THR A 134 11.38 -0.21 -15.11
N ILE A 135 10.71 -0.74 -14.07
CA ILE A 135 11.36 -1.57 -13.04
C ILE A 135 11.90 -2.87 -13.67
N VAL A 136 11.13 -3.51 -14.54
CA VAL A 136 11.52 -4.75 -15.23
C VAL A 136 12.69 -4.50 -16.15
N ALA A 137 12.62 -3.47 -17.01
CA ALA A 137 13.70 -3.14 -17.93
C ALA A 137 15.00 -2.80 -17.20
N TRP A 138 14.93 -2.05 -16.09
CA TRP A 138 16.09 -1.78 -15.24
C TRP A 138 16.70 -3.07 -14.66
N ALA A 139 15.87 -3.97 -14.14
CA ALA A 139 16.34 -5.24 -13.59
C ALA A 139 16.97 -6.14 -14.66
N ASP A 140 16.38 -6.22 -15.85
CA ASP A 140 16.87 -7.01 -16.99
C ASP A 140 18.17 -6.46 -17.58
N ALA A 141 18.37 -5.14 -17.51
CA ALA A 141 19.61 -4.47 -17.88
C ALA A 141 20.75 -4.68 -16.87
N GLY A 142 20.52 -5.45 -15.80
CA GLY A 142 21.51 -5.71 -14.75
C GLY A 142 21.58 -4.62 -13.68
N ALA A 143 20.47 -3.89 -13.47
CA ALA A 143 20.32 -2.88 -12.43
C ALA A 143 21.39 -1.76 -12.47
N PRO A 144 21.57 -1.05 -13.59
CA PRO A 144 22.52 0.06 -13.66
C PRO A 144 22.16 1.18 -12.67
N GLU A 145 23.17 1.72 -11.98
CA GLU A 145 22.99 2.73 -10.93
C GLU A 145 22.48 4.06 -11.45
N GLY A 146 23.12 4.58 -12.50
CA GLY A 146 22.92 5.97 -12.92
C GLY A 146 23.65 6.96 -12.01
N THR A 147 23.18 8.20 -11.96
CA THR A 147 23.80 9.28 -11.17
C THR A 147 23.02 9.53 -9.88
N PRO A 148 23.62 9.36 -8.69
CA PRO A 148 22.96 9.69 -7.43
C PRO A 148 22.36 11.09 -7.40
N ARG A 149 21.18 11.21 -6.80
CA ARG A 149 20.44 12.46 -6.65
C ARG A 149 19.91 12.59 -5.22
N ASP A 150 19.82 13.81 -4.72
CA ASP A 150 19.50 14.13 -3.31
C ASP A 150 18.16 14.86 -3.14
N ASP A 151 17.39 15.01 -4.22
CA ASP A 151 16.07 15.63 -4.21
C ASP A 151 14.92 14.64 -3.94
N LEU A 152 15.22 13.33 -3.92
CA LEU A 152 14.27 12.32 -3.48
C LEU A 152 14.20 12.29 -1.95
N GLN A 153 12.99 12.37 -1.40
CA GLN A 153 12.75 12.40 0.04
C GLN A 153 11.97 11.17 0.47
N VAL A 154 12.50 10.45 1.46
CA VAL A 154 11.80 9.34 2.11
C VAL A 154 10.47 9.88 2.65
N PRO A 155 9.30 9.33 2.23
CA PRO A 155 8.00 9.86 2.64
C PRO A 155 7.85 9.83 4.16
N GLU A 156 7.47 10.95 4.78
CA GLU A 156 7.14 10.96 6.20
C GLU A 156 5.94 10.02 6.46
N LEU A 157 6.07 9.14 7.45
CA LEU A 157 4.91 8.36 7.89
C LEU A 157 3.95 9.30 8.62
N PRO A 158 2.66 9.28 8.27
CA PRO A 158 1.69 10.09 8.99
C PRO A 158 1.62 9.61 10.43
N GLY A 159 2.12 10.42 11.37
CA GLY A 159 1.91 10.21 12.79
C GLY A 159 0.51 10.68 13.22
N LEU A 160 0.04 10.20 14.36
CA LEU A 160 -1.19 10.68 14.97
C LEU A 160 -0.93 11.94 15.82
N GLU A 161 -0.88 13.10 15.18
CA GLU A 161 -0.74 14.38 15.90
C GLU A 161 -1.90 14.57 16.90
N GLY A 162 -1.57 14.82 18.16
CA GLY A 162 -2.56 14.92 19.23
C GLY A 162 -3.23 13.59 19.62
N GLY A 163 -2.73 12.47 19.10
CA GLY A 163 -3.17 11.12 19.48
C GLY A 163 -2.96 10.86 20.97
N THR A 164 -3.82 10.02 21.54
CA THR A 164 -3.63 9.52 22.91
C THR A 164 -2.89 8.19 22.84
N ALA A 165 -1.72 8.14 23.45
CA ALA A 165 -0.91 6.92 23.48
C ALA A 165 -1.40 5.98 24.59
N TYR A 166 -1.52 4.71 24.24
CA TYR A 166 -1.83 3.63 25.16
C TYR A 166 -0.82 2.51 24.96
N ALA A 167 -0.55 1.76 26.03
CA ALA A 167 0.39 0.65 26.00
C ALA A 167 -0.28 -0.58 26.59
N THR A 168 -0.09 -1.72 25.93
CA THR A 168 -0.34 -3.02 26.54
C THR A 168 0.72 -3.30 27.61
N PRO A 169 0.46 -4.23 28.54
CA PRO A 169 1.53 -4.81 29.34
C PRO A 169 2.63 -5.41 28.45
N LEU A 170 3.86 -5.42 28.96
CA LEU A 170 4.95 -6.14 28.32
C LEU A 170 4.79 -7.64 28.61
N PHE A 171 4.78 -8.45 27.57
CA PHE A 171 4.75 -9.90 27.70
C PHE A 171 5.81 -10.54 26.81
N THR A 172 6.26 -11.74 27.19
CA THR A 172 7.08 -12.59 26.31
C THR A 172 6.13 -13.58 25.65
N PRO A 173 6.12 -13.68 24.31
CA PRO A 173 5.32 -14.68 23.62
C PRO A 173 5.76 -16.09 24.02
N GLU A 174 4.80 -16.90 24.42
CA GLU A 174 4.92 -18.34 24.65
C GLU A 174 3.97 -19.00 23.64
N PRO A 175 4.43 -19.30 22.41
CA PRO A 175 3.57 -19.89 21.40
C PRO A 175 3.06 -21.24 21.91
N GLU A 176 1.76 -21.30 22.16
CA GLU A 176 1.04 -22.50 22.58
C GLU A 176 0.03 -22.90 21.50
N GLY A 177 -0.01 -24.18 21.14
CA GLY A 177 -1.11 -24.79 20.40
C GLY A 177 -0.73 -25.60 19.15
N GLY A 178 -1.78 -26.03 18.45
CA GLY A 178 -1.71 -26.97 17.32
C GLY A 178 -1.23 -26.32 16.02
N ILE A 179 -1.48 -26.97 14.88
CA ILE A 179 -0.91 -26.60 13.55
C ILE A 179 -1.11 -25.13 13.11
N PHE A 180 -2.02 -24.38 13.73
CA PHE A 180 -2.32 -22.97 13.42
C PHE A 180 -1.67 -21.95 14.37
N SER A 181 -0.98 -22.38 15.43
CA SER A 181 -0.28 -21.51 16.40
C SER A 181 1.12 -22.05 16.75
N LEU A 182 1.72 -22.83 15.84
CA LEU A 182 3.06 -23.43 16.04
C LEU A 182 4.17 -22.39 16.27
N TYR A 183 3.96 -21.14 15.83
CA TYR A 183 4.95 -20.07 15.89
C TYR A 183 4.44 -18.77 16.50
N ASP A 184 3.12 -18.63 16.69
CA ASP A 184 2.48 -17.39 17.14
C ASP A 184 1.69 -17.63 18.41
N GLU A 185 1.82 -16.73 19.39
CA GLU A 185 0.86 -16.60 20.49
C GLU A 185 -0.08 -15.44 20.17
N TYR A 186 -1.39 -15.72 20.19
CA TYR A 186 -2.40 -14.67 20.11
C TYR A 186 -2.96 -14.40 21.50
N ARG A 187 -2.84 -13.15 21.94
CA ARG A 187 -3.24 -12.73 23.28
C ARG A 187 -4.01 -11.42 23.21
N CYS A 188 -5.13 -11.39 23.92
CA CYS A 188 -5.98 -10.22 24.06
C CYS A 188 -5.67 -9.53 25.38
N PHE A 189 -5.71 -8.20 25.34
CA PHE A 189 -5.59 -7.36 26.52
C PHE A 189 -6.81 -6.48 26.62
N LEU A 190 -7.47 -6.48 27.78
CA LEU A 190 -8.51 -5.50 28.05
C LEU A 190 -7.86 -4.12 28.13
N PHE A 191 -8.37 -3.19 27.31
CA PHE A 191 -7.91 -1.82 27.30
C PHE A 191 -9.09 -0.87 27.50
N ASP A 192 -9.09 -0.15 28.63
CA ASP A 192 -10.09 0.88 28.92
C ASP A 192 -9.55 2.27 28.55
N PRO A 193 -10.07 2.91 27.49
CA PRO A 193 -9.60 4.22 27.05
C PRO A 193 -10.01 5.37 27.98
N LYS A 194 -10.77 5.11 29.06
CA LYS A 194 -11.22 6.12 30.04
C LYS A 194 -11.87 7.34 29.37
N LEU A 195 -12.62 7.12 28.31
CA LEU A 195 -13.33 8.18 27.60
C LEU A 195 -14.43 8.77 28.49
N ASP A 196 -14.60 10.08 28.42
CA ASP A 196 -15.62 10.83 29.17
C ASP A 196 -17.00 10.85 28.47
N GLY A 197 -17.15 10.08 27.39
CA GLY A 197 -18.36 9.92 26.59
C GLY A 197 -18.03 9.40 25.18
N ASP A 198 -19.07 9.26 24.34
CA ASP A 198 -18.93 8.75 22.97
C ASP A 198 -17.97 9.61 22.13
N LYS A 199 -16.98 8.97 21.51
CA LYS A 199 -16.05 9.59 20.56
C LYS A 199 -15.98 8.77 19.27
N PHE A 200 -15.61 9.43 18.18
CA PHE A 200 -15.21 8.76 16.96
C PHE A 200 -13.73 8.43 16.99
N ILE A 201 -13.37 7.20 16.63
CA ILE A 201 -12.00 6.84 16.26
C ILE A 201 -11.81 7.26 14.81
N THR A 202 -10.87 8.17 14.55
CA THR A 202 -10.57 8.70 13.22
C THR A 202 -9.24 8.17 12.66
N GLY A 203 -8.44 7.52 13.49
CA GLY A 203 -7.20 6.86 13.14
C GLY A 203 -6.64 6.11 14.35
N TYR A 204 -5.78 5.13 14.09
CA TYR A 204 -5.00 4.42 15.10
C TYR A 204 -3.63 4.08 14.51
N GLU A 205 -2.64 3.98 15.38
CA GLU A 205 -1.27 3.61 15.04
C GLU A 205 -0.85 2.54 16.05
N VAL A 206 -0.35 1.43 15.54
CA VAL A 206 0.23 0.37 16.37
C VAL A 206 1.74 0.50 16.30
N VAL A 207 2.38 0.67 17.45
CA VAL A 207 3.84 0.70 17.58
C VAL A 207 4.27 -0.55 18.34
N PRO A 208 4.75 -1.61 17.64
CA PRO A 208 5.23 -2.81 18.30
C PRO A 208 6.44 -2.53 19.19
N GLY A 209 6.48 -3.15 20.38
CA GLY A 209 7.68 -3.13 21.22
C GLY A 209 8.87 -3.86 20.58
N ASN A 210 8.59 -4.80 19.66
CA ASN A 210 9.58 -5.49 18.84
C ASN A 210 9.00 -5.83 17.46
N ASN A 211 9.37 -5.04 16.44
CA ASN A 211 8.89 -5.19 15.06
C ASN A 211 9.24 -6.53 14.42
N ALA A 212 10.28 -7.24 14.90
CA ALA A 212 10.66 -8.54 14.37
C ALA A 212 9.80 -9.70 14.90
N LEU A 213 9.01 -9.48 15.97
CA LEU A 213 8.17 -10.51 16.59
C LEU A 213 6.68 -10.31 16.31
N VAL A 214 6.22 -9.07 16.23
CA VAL A 214 4.79 -8.78 16.03
C VAL A 214 4.45 -8.83 14.54
N HIS A 215 3.65 -9.81 14.13
CA HIS A 215 3.16 -9.93 12.76
C HIS A 215 1.69 -9.48 12.59
N HIS A 216 0.88 -9.58 13.64
CA HIS A 216 -0.51 -9.13 13.66
C HIS A 216 -0.83 -8.33 14.94
N ALA A 217 -1.64 -7.29 14.79
CA ALA A 217 -2.24 -6.56 15.90
C ALA A 217 -3.67 -6.20 15.51
N LEU A 218 -4.64 -6.52 16.36
CA LEU A 218 -6.06 -6.27 16.09
C LEU A 218 -6.59 -5.34 17.18
N LEU A 219 -7.23 -4.24 16.78
CA LEU A 219 -7.98 -3.38 17.68
C LEU A 219 -9.47 -3.71 17.55
N MET A 220 -10.06 -4.20 18.64
CA MET A 220 -11.46 -4.65 18.65
C MET A 220 -12.28 -3.75 19.59
N PRO A 221 -13.24 -2.98 19.07
CA PRO A 221 -14.18 -2.25 19.91
C PRO A 221 -15.18 -3.23 20.56
N VAL A 222 -15.18 -3.25 21.89
CA VAL A 222 -16.09 -4.04 22.71
C VAL A 222 -16.93 -3.09 23.56
N ASP A 223 -18.26 -3.20 23.46
CA ASP A 223 -19.17 -2.55 24.40
C ASP A 223 -19.16 -3.35 25.70
N PRO A 224 -18.66 -2.80 26.82
CA PRO A 224 -18.52 -3.53 28.08
C PRO A 224 -19.87 -3.92 28.69
N ASP A 225 -20.93 -3.16 28.42
CA ASP A 225 -22.26 -3.34 29.02
C ASP A 225 -23.18 -4.23 28.16
N TYR A 226 -22.74 -4.58 26.96
CA TYR A 226 -23.48 -5.49 26.09
C TYR A 226 -23.56 -6.88 26.72
N VAL A 227 -24.74 -7.52 26.61
CA VAL A 227 -25.01 -8.86 27.14
C VAL A 227 -25.21 -9.83 25.98
N PRO A 228 -24.20 -10.67 25.66
CA PRO A 228 -24.35 -11.76 24.71
C PRO A 228 -25.43 -12.75 25.17
N GLY A 229 -26.52 -12.82 24.41
CA GLY A 229 -27.66 -13.68 24.74
C GLY A 229 -28.34 -13.32 26.06
N ASN A 230 -28.35 -14.25 27.03
CA ASN A 230 -28.92 -14.04 28.38
C ASN A 230 -27.85 -14.21 29.47
N GLY A 231 -26.58 -14.05 29.11
CA GLY A 231 -25.41 -14.35 29.94
C GLY A 231 -24.89 -13.15 30.75
N PRO A 232 -23.64 -13.23 31.21
CA PRO A 232 -22.90 -12.08 31.72
C PRO A 232 -22.69 -11.01 30.63
N THR A 233 -22.35 -9.81 31.07
CA THR A 233 -21.88 -8.71 30.20
C THR A 233 -20.53 -9.06 29.56
N ASN A 234 -20.19 -8.43 28.44
CA ASN A 234 -18.87 -8.53 27.81
C ASN A 234 -17.73 -8.25 28.80
N LEU A 235 -17.89 -7.23 29.68
CA LEU A 235 -16.88 -6.90 30.68
C LEU A 235 -16.66 -8.05 31.67
N GLU A 236 -17.74 -8.65 32.17
CA GLU A 236 -17.67 -9.80 33.08
C GLU A 236 -17.03 -11.02 32.41
N ILE A 237 -17.30 -11.25 31.11
CA ILE A 237 -16.67 -12.34 30.33
C ILE A 237 -15.17 -12.08 30.18
N MET A 238 -14.77 -10.90 29.72
CA MET A 238 -13.35 -10.55 29.55
C MET A 238 -12.58 -10.63 30.87
N GLN A 239 -13.18 -10.19 31.99
CA GLN A 239 -12.58 -10.33 33.31
C GLN A 239 -12.41 -11.79 33.72
N ALA A 240 -13.42 -12.64 33.46
CA ALA A 240 -13.32 -14.06 33.74
C ALA A 240 -12.22 -14.74 32.91
N LEU A 241 -12.09 -14.39 31.62
CA LEU A 241 -11.03 -14.90 30.75
C LEU A 241 -9.63 -14.47 31.21
N ASP A 242 -9.48 -13.22 31.66
CA ASP A 242 -8.22 -12.71 32.23
C ASP A 242 -7.87 -13.44 33.54
N ASP A 243 -8.86 -13.66 34.42
CA ASP A 243 -8.70 -14.39 35.68
C ASP A 243 -8.30 -15.88 35.48
N GLU A 244 -8.59 -16.48 34.31
CA GLU A 244 -8.13 -17.83 33.94
C GLU A 244 -6.63 -17.90 33.64
N SER A 245 -5.97 -16.76 33.41
CA SER A 245 -4.53 -16.64 33.17
C SER A 245 -3.82 -15.87 34.30
N PRO A 246 -3.91 -16.28 35.57
CA PRO A 246 -3.46 -15.47 36.71
C PRO A 246 -1.96 -15.19 36.74
N ASP A 247 -1.17 -15.98 35.99
CA ASP A 247 0.28 -15.85 35.92
C ASP A 247 0.75 -14.97 34.73
N ARG A 248 -0.16 -14.53 33.84
CA ARG A 248 0.16 -13.78 32.61
C ARG A 248 -0.94 -12.78 32.25
N ASP A 249 -0.59 -11.50 32.11
CA ASP A 249 -1.54 -10.44 31.73
C ASP A 249 -2.30 -10.75 30.44
N GLY A 250 -3.62 -10.53 30.39
CA GLY A 250 -4.43 -10.83 29.21
C GLY A 250 -4.87 -12.30 29.14
N TRP A 251 -5.49 -12.69 28.04
CA TRP A 251 -5.96 -14.07 27.82
C TRP A 251 -5.72 -14.54 26.37
N PRO A 252 -5.61 -15.86 26.13
CA PRO A 252 -5.54 -16.39 24.76
C PRO A 252 -6.81 -16.05 23.95
N CYS A 253 -6.65 -15.58 22.73
CA CYS A 253 -7.76 -15.27 21.82
C CYS A 253 -7.31 -15.40 20.37
N PHE A 254 -8.16 -15.76 19.41
CA PHE A 254 -7.77 -15.81 17.99
C PHE A 254 -8.92 -15.36 17.10
N GLY A 255 -8.70 -14.31 16.30
CA GLY A 255 -9.69 -13.76 15.36
C GLY A 255 -10.88 -13.02 16.00
N GLU A 256 -11.12 -13.20 17.30
CA GLU A 256 -12.16 -12.57 18.11
C GLU A 256 -11.58 -12.12 19.46
N ALA A 257 -12.38 -11.42 20.27
CA ALA A 257 -11.96 -10.89 21.58
C ALA A 257 -11.93 -11.94 22.71
N GLY A 258 -12.01 -13.23 22.38
CA GLY A 258 -12.13 -14.34 23.34
C GLY A 258 -13.52 -14.99 23.28
N GLU A 259 -13.61 -16.22 23.76
CA GLU A 259 -14.86 -17.00 23.70
C GLU A 259 -15.98 -16.26 24.46
N GLY A 260 -17.11 -16.03 23.76
CA GLY A 260 -18.29 -15.39 24.34
C GLY A 260 -18.27 -13.86 24.35
N VAL A 261 -17.18 -13.20 23.96
CA VAL A 261 -17.12 -11.74 23.86
C VAL A 261 -17.66 -11.27 22.51
N GLU A 262 -18.74 -10.49 22.50
CA GLU A 262 -19.28 -9.92 21.25
C GLU A 262 -18.64 -8.55 20.94
N THR A 263 -18.09 -8.42 19.74
CA THR A 263 -17.47 -7.18 19.25
C THR A 263 -18.43 -6.38 18.36
N SER A 264 -18.39 -5.06 18.47
CA SER A 264 -19.21 -4.16 17.64
C SER A 264 -18.41 -3.68 16.43
N GLY A 265 -18.28 -4.53 15.40
CA GLY A 265 -17.60 -4.18 14.15
C GLY A 265 -16.68 -5.28 13.64
N ILE A 266 -16.28 -5.19 12.37
CA ILE A 266 -15.25 -6.06 11.80
C ILE A 266 -13.90 -5.60 12.39
N PRO A 267 -13.03 -6.50 12.88
CA PRO A 267 -11.71 -6.12 13.37
C PRO A 267 -10.98 -5.29 12.32
N VAL A 268 -10.42 -4.15 12.73
CA VAL A 268 -9.62 -3.35 11.82
C VAL A 268 -8.25 -4.00 11.75
N VAL A 269 -7.93 -4.53 10.56
CA VAL A 269 -6.67 -5.22 10.24
C VAL A 269 -5.61 -4.20 9.83
#